data_AF-S5ADE5-F1
#
_entry.id   AF-S5ADE5-F1
#
_cell.length_a   1.000
_cell.length_b   1.000
_cell.length_c   1.000
_cell.angle_alpha   90.00
_cell.angle_beta   90.00
_cell.angle_gamma   90.00
#
_symmetry.space_group_name_H-M   'P 1'
#
loop_
_entity.id
_entity.type
_entity.pdbx_description
1 polymer ?
#
loop_
_entity_poly.entity_id
_entity_poly.type
_entity_poly.pdbx_seq_one_letter_code
_entity_poly.pdbx_strand_id
1 'polypeptide(L)'
;MQALKDKGYKLVSLTNSSNKGVYTQFKDADLLSYFDERLSVEDINLYKPDTRTYEWAIEKMGIAAEDAMLVAAHGWDIAGAKQAGWQAAFIARPGKVLYPLAIAPDTVVGGLDELVTQLPDAQ
;
A
#
# COMPACT_ATOMS: atom_id res chain seq x y z
N MET A 1 -4.65 12.01 2.60
CA MET A 1 -5.79 11.08 2.47
C MET A 1 -6.93 11.69 1.67
N GLN A 2 -7.58 12.76 2.15
CA GLN A 2 -8.68 13.41 1.42
C GLN A 2 -8.32 13.76 -0.04
N ALA A 3 -7.17 14.39 -0.27
CA ALA A 3 -6.72 14.73 -1.62
C ALA A 3 -6.55 13.53 -2.57
N LEU A 4 -6.24 12.32 -2.06
CA LEU A 4 -6.21 11.11 -2.89
C LEU A 4 -7.63 10.65 -3.25
N LYS A 5 -8.58 10.75 -2.31
CA LYS A 5 -10.00 10.46 -2.58
C LYS A 5 -10.61 11.44 -3.56
N ASP A 6 -10.27 12.73 -3.42
CA ASP A 6 -10.74 13.79 -4.32
C ASP A 6 -10.23 13.58 -5.76
N LYS A 7 -9.04 12.97 -5.89
CA LYS A 7 -8.48 12.50 -7.17
C LYS A 7 -9.11 11.19 -7.68
N GLY A 8 -10.09 10.61 -6.99
CA GLY A 8 -10.81 9.41 -7.41
C GLY A 8 -10.17 8.08 -7.02
N TYR A 9 -9.06 8.08 -6.27
CA TYR A 9 -8.43 6.83 -5.85
C TYR A 9 -9.23 6.11 -4.76
N LYS A 10 -9.37 4.79 -4.90
CA LYS A 10 -9.77 3.91 -3.80
C LYS A 10 -8.59 3.70 -2.86
N LEU A 11 -8.83 3.84 -1.55
CA LEU A 11 -7.79 3.74 -0.53
C LEU A 11 -7.99 2.46 0.27
N VAL A 12 -7.00 1.57 0.18
CA VAL A 12 -7.01 0.27 0.86
C VAL A 12 -5.78 0.15 1.73
N SER A 13 -5.94 -0.37 2.96
CA SER A 13 -4.79 -0.77 3.77
C SER A 13 -4.53 -2.27 3.61
N LEU A 14 -3.27 -2.67 3.48
CA LEU A 14 -2.85 -4.07 3.43
C LEU A 14 -1.76 -4.28 4.48
N THR A 15 -2.05 -5.06 5.53
CA THR A 15 -1.22 -5.08 6.75
C THR A 15 -0.89 -6.49 7.26
N ASN A 16 0.31 -6.61 7.84
CA ASN A 16 0.72 -7.80 8.60
C ASN A 16 0.06 -7.86 10.01
N SER A 17 -0.63 -6.82 10.46
CA SER A 17 -1.37 -6.81 11.74
C SER A 17 -2.68 -7.60 11.66
N SER A 18 -3.17 -8.13 12.79
CA SER A 18 -4.51 -8.75 12.86
C SER A 18 -5.63 -7.77 12.54
N ASN A 19 -6.81 -8.28 12.17
CA ASN A 19 -8.00 -7.46 11.89
C ASN A 19 -8.38 -6.58 13.09
N LYS A 20 -8.33 -7.15 14.30
CA LYS A 20 -8.58 -6.39 15.54
C LYS A 20 -7.54 -5.28 15.74
N GLY A 21 -6.26 -5.61 15.53
CA GLY A 21 -5.16 -4.66 15.72
C GLY A 21 -5.25 -3.47 14.78
N VAL A 22 -5.43 -3.72 13.48
CA VAL A 22 -5.55 -2.63 12.49
C VAL A 22 -6.81 -1.81 12.68
N TYR A 23 -7.94 -2.43 13.04
CA TYR A 23 -9.16 -1.69 13.36
C TYR A 23 -8.96 -0.72 14.51
N THR A 24 -8.36 -1.17 15.62
CA THR A 24 -8.06 -0.31 16.77
C THR A 24 -7.12 0.83 16.38
N GLN A 25 -6.02 0.55 15.67
CA GLN A 25 -5.08 1.58 15.20
C GLN A 25 -5.77 2.64 14.33
N PHE A 26 -6.65 2.22 13.42
CA PHE A 26 -7.35 3.15 12.54
C PHE A 26 -8.39 3.96 13.28
N LYS A 27 -9.10 3.33 14.23
CA LYS A 27 -10.09 4.02 15.06
C LYS A 27 -9.43 5.09 15.92
N ASP A 28 -8.32 4.76 16.58
CA ASP A 28 -7.64 5.67 17.51
C ASP A 28 -6.92 6.82 16.78
N ALA A 29 -6.65 6.67 15.48
CA ALA A 29 -6.05 7.69 14.62
C ALA A 29 -7.08 8.42 13.72
N ASP A 30 -8.39 8.18 13.90
CA ASP A 30 -9.47 8.74 13.07
C ASP A 30 -9.32 8.48 11.56
N LEU A 31 -8.78 7.31 11.20
CA LEU A 31 -8.50 6.93 9.82
C LEU A 31 -9.62 6.10 9.16
N LEU A 32 -10.59 5.59 9.93
CA LEU A 32 -11.58 4.63 9.43
C LEU A 32 -12.38 5.14 8.22
N SER A 33 -12.73 6.42 8.16
CA SER A 33 -13.54 7.02 7.09
C SER A 33 -12.77 7.25 5.78
N TYR A 34 -11.45 7.24 5.83
CA TYR A 34 -10.63 7.47 4.64
C TYR A 34 -10.44 6.23 3.80
N PHE A 35 -10.42 5.05 4.41
CA PHE A 35 -10.14 3.79 3.72
C PHE A 35 -11.43 3.05 3.38
N ASP A 36 -11.53 2.62 2.12
CA ASP A 36 -12.65 1.87 1.60
C ASP A 36 -12.59 0.41 2.06
N GLU A 37 -11.38 -0.15 2.17
CA GLU A 37 -11.14 -1.51 2.66
C GLU A 37 -9.93 -1.59 3.59
N ARG A 38 -9.96 -2.58 4.49
CA ARG A 38 -8.83 -2.92 5.37
C ARG A 38 -8.54 -4.40 5.24
N LEU A 39 -7.43 -4.72 4.59
CA LEU A 39 -6.99 -6.08 4.31
C LEU A 39 -5.90 -6.49 5.29
N SER A 40 -6.18 -7.54 6.06
CA SER A 40 -5.21 -8.16 6.96
C SER A 40 -4.74 -9.49 6.40
N VAL A 41 -3.44 -9.75 6.50
CA VAL A 41 -2.89 -11.08 6.21
C VAL A 41 -3.42 -12.18 7.11
N GLU A 42 -4.06 -11.84 8.24
CA GLU A 42 -4.74 -12.79 9.12
C GLU A 42 -5.79 -13.61 8.36
N ASP A 43 -6.45 -13.03 7.35
CA ASP A 43 -7.46 -13.70 6.53
C ASP A 43 -6.88 -14.86 5.70
N ILE A 44 -5.57 -14.82 5.40
CA ILE A 44 -4.88 -15.77 4.51
C ILE A 44 -3.72 -16.53 5.17
N ASN A 45 -3.37 -16.18 6.41
CA ASN A 45 -2.24 -16.74 7.17
C ASN A 45 -0.88 -16.69 6.42
N LEU A 46 -0.67 -15.64 5.62
CA LEU A 46 0.54 -15.43 4.83
C LEU A 46 1.03 -14.00 4.96
N TYR A 47 2.20 -13.82 5.57
CA TYR A 47 2.82 -12.51 5.73
C TYR A 47 3.47 -12.02 4.44
N LYS A 48 3.42 -10.70 4.25
CA LYS A 48 4.32 -10.02 3.31
C LYS A 48 5.79 -10.30 3.67
N PRO A 49 6.72 -10.37 2.69
CA PRO A 49 6.55 -10.05 1.27
C PRO A 49 6.21 -11.27 0.39
N ASP A 50 5.55 -12.31 0.91
CA ASP A 50 5.05 -13.40 0.06
C ASP A 50 4.15 -12.84 -1.04
N THR A 51 4.45 -13.16 -2.30
CA THR A 51 3.78 -12.59 -3.47
C THR A 51 2.27 -12.85 -3.47
N ARG A 52 1.86 -13.99 -2.89
CA ARG A 52 0.46 -14.39 -2.74
C ARG A 52 -0.36 -13.45 -1.88
N THR A 53 0.28 -12.71 -0.96
CA THR A 53 -0.41 -11.67 -0.17
C THR A 53 -0.87 -10.50 -1.04
N TYR A 54 -0.08 -10.12 -2.04
CA TYR A 54 -0.42 -9.06 -2.97
C TYR A 54 -1.41 -9.57 -4.02
N GLU A 55 -1.21 -10.76 -4.57
CA GLU A 55 -2.15 -11.40 -5.50
C GLU A 55 -3.56 -11.50 -4.89
N TRP A 56 -3.66 -12.00 -3.66
CA TRP A 56 -4.93 -12.05 -2.92
C TRP A 56 -5.58 -10.67 -2.77
N ALA A 57 -4.79 -9.62 -2.53
CA ALA A 57 -5.33 -8.28 -2.35
C ALA A 57 -5.98 -7.73 -3.63
N ILE A 58 -5.35 -7.89 -4.80
CA ILE A 58 -5.96 -7.47 -6.08
C ILE A 58 -7.16 -8.33 -6.47
N GLU A 59 -7.12 -9.64 -6.18
CA GLU A 59 -8.27 -10.54 -6.38
C GLU A 59 -9.47 -10.09 -5.56
N LYS A 60 -9.26 -9.78 -4.27
CA LYS A 60 -10.30 -9.28 -3.37
C LYS A 60 -10.84 -7.91 -3.80
N MET A 61 -10.01 -7.07 -4.40
CA MET A 61 -10.42 -5.77 -4.94
C MET A 61 -11.02 -5.83 -6.35
N GLY A 62 -10.87 -6.95 -7.06
CA GLY A 62 -11.36 -7.15 -8.43
C GLY A 62 -10.69 -6.24 -9.46
N ILE A 63 -9.40 -5.95 -9.30
CA ILE A 63 -8.62 -5.07 -10.18
C ILE A 63 -7.39 -5.80 -10.77
N ALA A 64 -6.78 -5.25 -11.83
CA ALA A 64 -5.52 -5.76 -12.33
C ALA A 64 -4.34 -5.31 -11.46
N ALA A 65 -3.21 -6.02 -11.54
CA ALA A 65 -1.99 -5.65 -10.82
C ALA A 65 -1.47 -4.26 -11.20
N GLU A 66 -1.58 -3.89 -12.48
CA GLU A 66 -1.17 -2.59 -13.01
C GLU A 66 -2.04 -1.41 -12.52
N ASP A 67 -3.25 -1.69 -12.03
CA ASP A 67 -4.15 -0.70 -11.42
C ASP A 67 -3.89 -0.50 -9.92
N ALA A 68 -2.96 -1.26 -9.33
CA ALA A 68 -2.62 -1.20 -7.92
C ALA A 68 -1.26 -0.51 -7.70
N MET A 69 -1.21 0.42 -6.74
CA MET A 69 0.03 1.02 -6.23
C MET A 69 0.21 0.73 -4.74
N LEU A 70 1.28 0.04 -4.36
CA LEU A 70 1.68 -0.05 -2.97
C LEU A 70 2.41 1.23 -2.54
N VAL A 71 1.94 1.87 -1.48
CA VAL A 71 2.63 3.01 -0.85
C VAL A 71 3.21 2.57 0.50
N ALA A 72 4.53 2.51 0.63
CA ALA A 72 5.18 1.98 1.84
C ALA A 72 6.52 2.65 2.15
N ALA A 73 6.92 2.62 3.42
CA ALA A 73 8.26 3.03 3.88
C ALA A 73 9.21 1.85 4.06
N HIS A 74 8.80 0.62 3.75
CA HIS A 74 9.60 -0.59 3.96
C HIS A 74 10.07 -1.15 2.63
N GLY A 75 11.39 -1.26 2.43
CA GLY A 75 11.96 -1.79 1.18
C GLY A 75 11.52 -3.21 0.84
N TRP A 76 11.27 -4.06 1.84
CA TRP A 76 10.73 -5.40 1.61
C TRP A 76 9.29 -5.38 1.07
N ASP A 77 8.46 -4.41 1.47
CA ASP A 77 7.07 -4.33 1.02
C ASP A 77 7.03 -3.83 -0.42
N ILE A 78 7.87 -2.83 -0.73
CA ILE A 78 8.10 -2.34 -2.10
C ILE A 78 8.57 -3.49 -3.00
N ALA A 79 9.56 -4.27 -2.57
CA ALA A 79 10.07 -5.40 -3.34
C ALA A 79 8.98 -6.45 -3.60
N GLY A 80 8.16 -6.78 -2.58
CA GLY A 80 7.06 -7.73 -2.71
C GLY A 80 5.99 -7.27 -3.69
N ALA A 81 5.55 -6.02 -3.61
CA ALA A 81 4.55 -5.46 -4.53
C ALA A 81 5.08 -5.37 -5.97
N LYS A 82 6.32 -4.89 -6.17
CA LYS A 82 6.92 -4.86 -7.52
C LYS A 82 7.08 -6.26 -8.10
N GLN A 83 7.42 -7.25 -7.27
CA GLN A 83 7.49 -8.66 -7.69
C GLN A 83 6.12 -9.23 -8.08
N ALA A 84 5.04 -8.75 -7.45
CA ALA A 84 3.65 -9.09 -7.79
C ALA A 84 3.10 -8.29 -8.99
N GLY A 85 3.93 -7.49 -9.66
CA GLY A 85 3.54 -6.70 -10.83
C GLY A 85 2.80 -5.40 -10.50
N TRP A 86 2.75 -4.98 -9.23
CA TRP A 86 2.13 -3.71 -8.85
C TRP A 86 3.05 -2.53 -9.16
N GLN A 87 2.45 -1.34 -9.23
CA GLN A 87 3.20 -0.10 -9.03
C GLN A 87 3.59 0.04 -7.54
N ALA A 88 4.63 0.82 -7.24
CA ALA A 88 5.02 1.10 -5.87
C ALA A 88 5.60 2.51 -5.69
N ALA A 89 5.21 3.16 -4.60
CA ALA A 89 5.78 4.42 -4.13
C ALA A 89 6.47 4.21 -2.77
N PHE A 90 7.77 4.52 -2.71
CA PHE A 90 8.52 4.46 -1.46
C PHE A 90 8.46 5.81 -0.74
N ILE A 91 7.91 5.83 0.48
CA ILE A 91 7.95 7.01 1.35
C ILE A 91 9.21 6.96 2.21
N ALA A 92 10.14 7.87 1.95
CA ALA A 92 11.38 8.00 2.69
C ALA A 92 11.11 8.31 4.17
N ARG A 93 11.69 7.47 5.04
CA ARG A 93 11.64 7.62 6.51
C ARG A 93 13.03 7.33 7.09
N PRO A 94 13.45 8.01 8.17
CA PRO A 94 14.74 7.74 8.81
C PRO A 94 14.93 6.26 9.15
N GLY A 95 16.08 5.70 8.78
CA GLY A 95 16.42 4.30 9.03
C GLY A 95 15.72 3.28 8.12
N LYS A 96 14.98 3.72 7.09
CA LYS A 96 14.42 2.85 6.07
C LYS A 96 15.18 3.00 4.76
N VAL A 97 15.43 1.87 4.10
CA VAL A 97 16.20 1.80 2.86
C VAL A 97 15.51 0.87 1.86
N LEU A 98 15.67 1.19 0.58
CA LEU A 98 15.35 0.28 -0.51
C LEU A 98 16.38 -0.85 -0.58
N TYR A 99 15.99 -1.97 -1.18
CA TYR A 99 16.89 -3.08 -1.42
C TYR A 99 17.49 -2.96 -2.83
N PRO A 100 18.81 -2.72 -2.96
CA PRO A 100 19.42 -2.39 -4.26
C PRO A 100 19.30 -3.47 -5.34
N LEU A 101 19.05 -4.72 -4.94
CA LEU A 101 18.88 -5.86 -5.84
C LEU A 101 17.41 -6.15 -6.18
N ALA A 102 16.46 -5.46 -5.56
CA ALA A 102 15.05 -5.59 -5.87
C ALA A 102 14.66 -4.66 -7.03
N ILE A 103 13.50 -4.93 -7.63
CA ILE A 103 12.89 -4.03 -8.62
C ILE A 103 12.63 -2.68 -7.94
N ALA A 104 13.07 -1.60 -8.59
CA ALA A 104 12.90 -0.25 -8.07
C ALA A 104 11.41 0.16 -8.00
N PRO A 105 11.01 0.99 -7.02
CA PRO A 105 9.70 1.62 -7.03
C PRO A 105 9.57 2.59 -8.20
N ASP A 106 8.33 2.88 -8.58
CA ASP A 106 7.98 3.83 -9.63
C ASP A 106 8.24 5.28 -9.18
N THR A 107 8.13 5.55 -7.87
CA THR A 107 8.52 6.84 -7.28
C THR A 107 9.07 6.72 -5.86
N VAL A 108 9.90 7.69 -5.49
CA VAL A 108 10.43 7.88 -4.13
C VAL A 108 10.07 9.30 -3.69
N VAL A 109 9.40 9.41 -2.55
CA VAL A 109 8.87 10.67 -2.02
C VAL A 109 9.15 10.82 -0.53
N GLY A 110 9.22 12.04 -0.02
CA GLY A 110 9.35 12.33 1.42
C GLY A 110 8.05 12.20 2.21
N GLY A 111 6.90 12.21 1.52
CA GLY A 111 5.59 12.21 2.15
C GLY A 111 4.43 11.94 1.20
N LEU A 112 3.24 11.77 1.78
CA LEU A 112 2.00 11.57 1.01
C LEU A 112 1.56 12.83 0.27
N ASP A 113 1.90 14.01 0.80
CA ASP A 113 1.70 15.31 0.17
C ASP A 113 2.46 15.41 -1.16
N GLU A 114 3.73 15.00 -1.17
CA GLU A 114 4.53 14.92 -2.40
C GLU A 114 4.01 13.84 -3.36
N LEU A 115 3.57 12.69 -2.85
CA LEU A 115 2.98 11.66 -3.71
C LEU A 115 1.74 12.18 -4.44
N VAL A 116 0.86 12.91 -3.73
CA VAL A 116 -0.38 13.46 -4.29
C VAL A 116 -0.11 14.42 -5.45
N THR A 117 0.98 15.20 -5.41
CA THR A 117 1.29 16.14 -6.51
C THR A 117 1.82 15.43 -7.76
N GLN A 118 2.40 14.25 -7.61
CA GLN A 118 2.93 13.45 -8.71
C GLN A 118 1.87 12.54 -9.36
N LEU A 119 0.83 12.17 -8.61
CA LEU A 119 -0.22 11.29 -9.11
C LEU A 119 -1.22 12.05 -10.00
N PRO A 120 -1.60 11.49 -11.17
CA PRO A 120 -2.71 12.01 -11.95
C PRO A 120 -4.05 11.83 -11.20
N ASP A 121 -5.15 12.22 -11.83
CA ASP A 121 -6.47 11.81 -11.33
C ASP A 121 -6.72 10.35 -11.77
N ALA A 122 -7.42 9.58 -10.94
CA ALA A 122 -7.81 8.20 -11.26
C ALA A 122 -8.76 8.19 -12.46
N GLN A 123 -8.57 7.21 -13.35
CA GLN A 123 -9.42 6.99 -14.52
C GLN A 123 -10.66 6.17 -14.19
#